data_AF-B1YK82-F1
#
_entry.id   AF-B1YK82-F1
#
_cell.length_a   1.000
_cell.length_b   1.000
_cell.length_c   1.000
_cell.angle_alpha   90.00
_cell.angle_beta   90.00
_cell.angle_gamma   90.00
#
_symmetry.space_group_name_H-M   'P 1'
#
loop_
_entity.id
_entity.type
_entity.pdbx_description
1 polymer ?
#
loop_
_entity_poly.entity_id
_entity_poly.type
_entity_poly.pdbx_seq_one_letter_code
_entity_poly.pdbx_strand_id
1 'polypeptide(L)' 'MLYTITAFSDRGETLLDDTFDASSDAEARQEGIRRLKEADLEHRGARVTRSGQLIHFERAYLPRLVPTEKTS' A
#
# COMPACT_ATOMS: atom_id res chain seq x y z
N MET A 1 -1.10 18.42 6.47
CA MET A 1 0.28 17.92 6.59
C MET A 1 0.50 17.04 5.37
N LEU A 2 1.64 17.16 4.70
CA LEU A 2 1.86 16.48 3.43
C LEU A 2 2.34 15.04 3.65
N TYR A 3 1.62 14.08 3.08
CA TYR A 3 1.94 12.66 3.06
C TYR A 3 2.15 12.19 1.63
N THR A 4 2.91 11.12 1.45
CA THR A 4 3.13 10.43 0.19
C THR A 4 2.63 9.00 0.32
N ILE A 5 1.75 8.58 -0.58
CA ILE A 5 1.36 7.19 -0.75
C ILE A 5 2.12 6.59 -1.92
N THR A 6 2.78 5.46 -1.67
CA THR A 6 3.45 4.68 -2.72
C THR A 6 2.94 3.25 -2.68
N ALA A 7 2.48 2.72 -3.81
CA ALA A 7 2.12 1.32 -3.97
C ALA A 7 3.06 0.64 -4.97
N PHE A 8 3.34 -0.63 -4.75
CA PHE A 8 4.30 -1.42 -5.51
C PHE A 8 3.65 -2.66 -6.12
N SER A 9 4.13 -3.05 -7.30
CA SER A 9 3.81 -4.34 -7.91
C SER A 9 4.49 -5.48 -7.14
N ASP A 10 4.07 -6.71 -7.43
CA ASP A 10 4.73 -7.92 -6.96
C ASP A 10 6.19 -8.03 -7.45
N ARG A 11 6.54 -7.31 -8.52
CA ARG A 11 7.90 -7.20 -9.07
C ARG A 11 8.68 -6.00 -8.53
N GLY A 12 8.09 -5.22 -7.63
CA GLY A 12 8.73 -4.05 -7.02
C GLY A 12 8.66 -2.77 -7.86
N GLU A 13 7.84 -2.75 -8.92
CA GLU A 13 7.63 -1.54 -9.72
C GLU A 13 6.65 -0.60 -9.01
N THR A 14 6.85 0.70 -9.10
CA THR A 14 5.92 1.68 -8.53
C THR A 14 4.63 1.72 -9.35
N LEU A 15 3.50 1.38 -8.72
CA LEU A 15 2.15 1.41 -9.31
C LEU A 15 1.40 2.70 -9.00
N LEU A 16 1.66 3.28 -7.83
CA LEU A 16 1.08 4.54 -7.38
C LEU A 16 2.18 5.32 -6.68
N ASP A 17 2.31 6.60 -6.99
CA ASP A 17 3.13 7.55 -6.24
C ASP A 17 2.40 8.89 -6.25
N ASP A 18 1.75 9.20 -5.14
CA ASP A 18 0.87 10.35 -5.03
C ASP A 18 1.04 11.04 -3.68
N THR A 19 0.72 12.32 -3.62
CA THR A 19 0.84 13.15 -2.41
C THR A 19 -0.50 13.69 -1.98
N PHE A 20 -0.69 13.81 -0.66
CA PHE A 20 -1.96 14.27 -0.11
C PHE A 20 -1.82 14.93 1.24
N ASP A 21 -2.79 15.78 1.54
CA ASP A 21 -2.92 16.41 2.84
C ASP A 21 -3.80 15.60 3.78
N ALA A 22 -3.34 15.44 5.01
CA ALA A 22 -4.15 15.00 6.14
C ALA A 22 -3.80 15.82 7.40
N SER A 23 -4.73 15.88 8.34
CA SER A 23 -4.60 16.65 9.59
C SER A 23 -3.89 15.86 10.68
N SER A 24 -3.78 14.53 10.55
CA SER A 24 -3.11 13.66 11.51
C SER A 24 -2.59 12.36 10.86
N ASP A 25 -1.70 11.65 11.55
CA ASP A 25 -1.18 10.36 11.11
C ASP A 25 -2.28 9.27 11.04
N ALA A 26 -3.29 9.37 11.92
CA ALA A 26 -4.44 8.47 11.91
C ALA A 26 -5.34 8.69 10.68
N GLU A 27 -5.63 9.96 10.36
CA GLU A 27 -6.36 10.34 9.16
C GLU A 27 -5.57 9.96 7.90
N ALA A 28 -4.25 10.20 7.90
CA ALA A 28 -3.39 9.86 6.77
C ALA A 28 -3.40 8.37 6.45
N ARG A 29 -3.47 7.51 7.48
CA ARG A 29 -3.62 6.07 7.31
C ARG A 29 -4.95 5.72 6.64
N GLN A 30 -6.06 6.27 7.14
CA GLN A 30 -7.39 5.98 6.61
C GLN A 30 -7.54 6.46 5.16
N GLU A 31 -7.06 7.66 4.87
CA GLU A 31 -7.05 8.24 3.54
C GLU A 31 -6.16 7.43 2.59
N GLY A 32 -4.97 7.00 3.05
CA GLY A 32 -4.09 6.14 2.28
C GLY A 32 -4.76 4.80 1.92
N ILE A 33 -5.43 4.16 2.89
CA ILE A 33 -6.20 2.93 2.64
C ILE A 33 -7.30 3.20 1.61
N ARG A 34 -8.07 4.28 1.77
CA ARG A 34 -9.15 4.65 0.84
C ARG A 34 -8.65 4.79 -0.60
N ARG A 35 -7.52 5.50 -0.80
CA ARG A 35 -6.89 5.66 -2.12
C ARG A 35 -6.41 4.35 -2.72
N LEU A 36 -5.87 3.43 -1.91
CA LEU A 36 -5.49 2.10 -2.40
C LEU A 36 -6.70 1.31 -2.88
N LYS A 37 -7.83 1.39 -2.18
CA LYS A 37 -9.08 0.74 -2.63
C LYS A 37 -9.58 1.33 -3.94
N GLU A 38 -9.60 2.65 -4.04
CA GLU A 38 -10.03 3.37 -5.25
C GLU A 38 -9.14 3.07 -6.47
N ALA A 39 -7.86 2.76 -6.24
CA ALA A 39 -6.92 2.36 -7.26
C ALA A 39 -6.89 0.85 -7.55
N ASP A 40 -7.69 0.03 -6.86
CA ASP A 40 -7.64 -1.45 -6.92
C ASP A 40 -6.27 -2.05 -6.50
N LEU A 41 -5.60 -1.38 -5.56
CA LEU A 41 -4.26 -1.70 -5.05
C LEU A 41 -4.25 -2.13 -3.58
N GLU A 42 -5.41 -2.36 -2.95
CA GLU A 42 -5.55 -2.73 -1.53
C GLU A 42 -4.87 -4.04 -1.12
N HIS A 43 -4.48 -4.87 -2.09
CA HIS A 43 -3.73 -6.12 -1.87
C HIS A 43 -2.26 -6.04 -2.29
N ARG A 44 -1.82 -4.87 -2.77
CA ARG A 44 -0.45 -4.60 -3.19
C ARG A 44 0.38 -4.12 -1.99
N GLY A 45 1.70 -4.24 -2.10
CA GLY A 45 2.58 -3.68 -1.08
C GLY A 45 2.49 -2.16 -1.18
N ALA A 46 2.10 -1.49 -0.10
CA ALA A 46 1.93 -0.04 -0.12
C ALA A 46 2.46 0.60 1.17
N ARG A 47 2.82 1.87 1.09
CA ARG A 47 3.29 2.64 2.23
C ARG A 47 2.74 4.06 2.18
N VAL A 48 2.49 4.62 3.34
CA VAL A 48 2.25 6.05 3.53
C VAL A 48 3.41 6.62 4.32
N THR A 49 4.01 7.70 3.83
CA THR A 49 5.16 8.36 4.45
C THR A 49 4.92 9.85 4.62
N ARG A 50 5.61 10.48 5.59
CA ARG A 50 5.66 11.94 5.79
C ARG A 50 7.09 12.34 6.04
N SER A 51 7.68 13.17 5.17
CA SER A 51 9.06 13.67 5.34
C SER A 51 10.08 12.55 5.66
N GLY A 52 9.94 11.38 5.02
CA GLY A 52 10.78 10.20 5.26
C GLY A 52 10.36 9.30 6.44
N GLN A 53 9.39 9.70 7.26
CA GLN A 53 8.81 8.87 8.33
C GLN A 53 7.75 7.93 7.77
N LEU A 54 7.80 6.64 8.12
CA LEU A 54 6.78 5.66 7.77
C LEU A 54 5.57 5.77 8.71
N ILE A 55 4.38 5.97 8.14
CA ILE A 55 3.12 6.21 8.86
C ILE A 55 2.20 4.98 8.79
N HIS A 56 2.15 4.37 7.61
CA HIS A 56 1.43 3.12 7.36
C HIS A 56 2.21 2.23 6.40
N PHE A 57 2.13 0.93 6.62
CA PHE A 57 2.66 -0.08 5.72
C PHE A 57 1.61 -1.17 5.52
N GLU A 58 1.21 -1.35 4.27
CA GLU A 58 0.33 -2.42 3.83
C GLU A 58 1.19 -3.56 3.29
N ARG A 59 1.00 -4.75 3.84
CA ARG A 59 1.75 -5.93 3.38
C ARG A 59 1.12 -6.43 2.10
N ALA A 60 1.91 -6.56 1.04
CA ALA A 60 1.48 -7.22 -0.19
C ALA A 60 0.93 -8.62 0.14
N TYR A 61 -0.31 -8.90 -0.27
CA TYR A 61 -0.82 -10.25 -0.25
C TYR A 61 -0.23 -10.99 -1.46
N LEU A 62 0.94 -11.59 -1.27
CA LEU A 62 1.46 -12.54 -2.23
C LEU A 62 0.67 -13.85 -2.02
N PRO A 63 -0.12 -14.33 -3.01
CA PRO A 63 -0.64 -15.69 -2.93
C PRO A 63 0.58 -16.58 -2.74
N ARG A 64 0.58 -17.40 -1.68
CA ARG A 64 1.71 -18.27 -1.41
C ARG A 64 1.99 -19.05 -2.69
N LEU A 65 3.19 -18.92 -3.23
CA LEU A 65 3.79 -19.88 -4.16
C LEU A 65 4.07 -21.18 -3.39
N VAL A 66 3.06 -21.77 -2.76
CA VAL A 66 3.06 -23.21 -2.51
C VAL A 66 2.36 -23.80 -3.72
N PRO A 67 3.02 -24.67 -4.50
CA PRO A 67 2.29 -25.55 -5.37
C PRO A 67 1.35 -26.35 -4.46
N THR A 68 0.06 -26.06 -4.51
CA THR A 68 -0.93 -27.03 -4.06
C THR A 68 -0.91 -28.14 -5.09
N GLU A 69 0.04 -29.07 -4.93
CA GLU A 69 -0.10 -30.40 -5.52
C GLU A 69 -1.47 -30.92 -5.06
N LYS A 70 -2.41 -30.96 -6.00
CA LYS A 70 -3.63 -31.73 -5.86
C LYS A 70 -3.20 -33.19 -5.84
N THR A 71 -2.99 -33.76 -4.66
CA THR A 71 -2.99 -35.21 -4.54
C THR A 71 -4.41 -35.67 -4.78
N SER A 72 -4.59 -36.41 -5.89
CA SER A 72 -5.81 -37.10 -6.27
C SER A 72 -6.12 -38.27 -5.35
#